data_AF-A0A840V9P0-F1
#
_entry.id   AF-A0A840V9P0-F1
#
_cell.length_a   1.000
_cell.length_b   1.000
_cell.length_c   1.000
_cell.angle_alpha   90.00
_cell.angle_beta   90.00
_cell.angle_gamma   90.00
#
_symmetry.space_group_name_H-M   'P 1'
#
loop_
_entity.id
_entity.type
_entity.pdbx_description
1 polymer ?
#
loop_
_entity_poly.entity_id
_entity_poly.type
_entity_poly.pdbx_seq_one_letter_code
_entity_poly.pdbx_strand_id
1 'polypeptide(L)'
;MKLRTFAPISCLVGIIRDTWKDGMELAHPIRRKWRDDPPAMELLLACPPGKHLIHLSQNWSQALQSGLVASSTEIAEKCGVTSGRVRQIVRLSGLAQEITEFLSGLNGQKALRGFSESRIRSLVGLPPDMQVQRFEKEFQIR
;
A
#
# COMPACT_ATOMS: atom_id res chain seq x y z
N MET A 1 -57.57 -4.67 4.21
CA MET A 1 -56.79 -5.10 5.39
C MET A 1 -55.40 -5.50 4.92
N LYS A 2 -54.35 -5.00 5.57
CA LYS A 2 -52.97 -4.86 5.04
C LYS A 2 -52.31 -6.19 4.66
N LEU A 3 -51.91 -6.36 3.39
CA LEU A 3 -50.93 -7.37 2.96
C LEU A 3 -49.52 -6.84 3.30
N ARG A 4 -48.80 -7.57 4.16
CA ARG A 4 -47.39 -7.33 4.44
C ARG A 4 -46.55 -7.94 3.32
N THR A 5 -45.77 -7.12 2.63
CA THR A 5 -44.74 -7.53 1.68
C THR A 5 -43.57 -8.13 2.46
N PHE A 6 -43.29 -9.42 2.29
CA PHE A 6 -42.03 -10.01 2.73
C PHE A 6 -40.95 -9.68 1.70
N ALA A 7 -39.82 -9.12 2.16
CA ALA A 7 -38.65 -8.87 1.33
C ALA A 7 -38.06 -10.20 0.81
N PRO A 8 -37.44 -10.23 -0.38
CA PRO A 8 -36.81 -11.44 -0.89
C PRO A 8 -35.57 -11.77 -0.06
N ILE A 9 -35.64 -12.85 0.72
CA ILE A 9 -34.46 -13.50 1.27
C ILE A 9 -33.75 -14.15 0.08
N SER A 10 -32.52 -13.75 -0.18
CA SER A 10 -31.64 -14.40 -1.14
C SER A 10 -31.43 -15.86 -0.73
N CYS A 11 -32.18 -16.77 -1.35
CA CYS A 11 -32.01 -18.20 -1.14
C CYS A 11 -30.65 -18.63 -1.70
N LEU A 12 -29.67 -18.87 -0.81
CA LEU A 12 -28.47 -19.62 -1.16
C LEU A 12 -28.90 -21.06 -1.44
N VAL A 13 -29.02 -21.41 -2.73
CA VAL A 13 -29.23 -22.80 -3.17
C VAL A 13 -27.89 -23.54 -3.01
N GLY A 14 -27.65 -24.07 -1.82
CA GLY A 14 -26.61 -25.07 -1.59
C GLY A 14 -27.16 -26.45 -1.93
N ILE A 15 -26.46 -27.19 -2.79
CA ILE A 15 -26.73 -28.62 -2.97
C ILE A 15 -26.25 -29.32 -1.70
N ILE A 16 -27.17 -29.70 -0.82
CA ILE A 16 -26.88 -30.52 0.35
C ILE A 16 -26.66 -31.95 -0.14
N ARG A 17 -25.41 -32.44 -0.10
CA ARG A 17 -25.11 -33.87 -0.14
C ARG A 17 -24.99 -34.34 1.30
N ASP A 18 -26.02 -35.03 1.79
CA ASP A 18 -26.01 -35.68 3.10
C ASP A 18 -25.02 -36.86 3.10
N THR A 19 -23.83 -36.64 3.64
CA THR A 19 -22.99 -37.72 4.16
C THR A 19 -22.58 -37.37 5.59
N TRP A 20 -23.41 -37.83 6.54
CA TRP A 20 -23.35 -37.59 7.99
C TRP A 20 -22.18 -38.30 8.72
N LYS A 21 -20.96 -38.27 8.17
CA LYS A 21 -19.83 -38.94 8.86
C LYS A 21 -18.52 -38.18 8.98
N ASP A 22 -18.34 -37.05 8.32
CA ASP A 22 -17.11 -36.27 8.48
C ASP A 22 -17.47 -34.80 8.68
N GLY A 23 -16.71 -34.12 9.54
CA GLY A 23 -16.98 -32.78 10.03
C GLY A 23 -17.30 -31.79 8.90
N MET A 24 -18.13 -30.78 9.21
CA MET A 24 -18.53 -29.72 8.29
C MET A 24 -17.33 -29.09 7.56
N GLU A 25 -17.02 -29.60 6.37
CA GLU A 25 -16.26 -28.86 5.37
C GLU A 25 -17.27 -28.07 4.54
N LEU A 26 -17.40 -26.78 4.85
CA LEU A 26 -18.07 -25.80 3.99
C LEU A 26 -17.25 -25.64 2.69
N ALA A 27 -17.48 -26.53 1.74
CA ALA A 27 -16.88 -26.47 0.41
C ALA A 27 -17.57 -25.37 -0.42
N HIS A 28 -17.08 -24.13 -0.33
CA HIS A 28 -17.53 -23.04 -1.20
C HIS A 28 -17.04 -23.30 -2.65
N PRO A 29 -17.90 -23.21 -3.69
CA PRO A 29 -17.55 -23.56 -5.08
C PRO A 29 -16.58 -22.58 -5.76
N ILE A 30 -16.20 -21.49 -5.08
CA ILE A 30 -15.23 -20.53 -5.58
C ILE A 30 -13.91 -20.83 -4.85
N ARG A 31 -13.00 -21.56 -5.52
CA ARG A 31 -11.58 -21.62 -5.14
C ARG A 31 -10.94 -20.23 -5.34
N ARG A 32 -11.39 -19.22 -4.60
CA ARG A 32 -10.54 -18.07 -4.32
C ARG A 32 -9.44 -18.63 -3.44
N LYS A 33 -8.24 -18.78 -4.00
CA LYS A 33 -7.05 -18.73 -3.17
C LYS A 33 -7.14 -17.38 -2.46
N TRP A 34 -7.63 -17.38 -1.23
CA TRP A 34 -7.33 -16.31 -0.30
C TRP A 34 -5.80 -16.29 -0.30
N ARG A 35 -5.19 -15.35 -1.03
CA ARG A 35 -3.88 -14.91 -0.58
C ARG A 35 -4.19 -14.40 0.81
N ASP A 36 -3.54 -14.95 1.81
CA ASP A 36 -3.46 -14.28 3.09
C ASP A 36 -2.83 -12.94 2.75
N ASP A 37 -3.68 -11.91 2.53
CA ASP A 37 -3.19 -10.57 2.37
C ASP A 37 -2.41 -10.31 3.66
N PRO A 38 -1.11 -9.99 3.55
CA PRO A 38 -0.28 -9.83 4.72
C PRO A 38 -1.01 -8.86 5.66
N PRO A 39 -1.16 -9.19 6.95
CA PRO A 39 -1.91 -8.36 7.88
C PRO A 39 -1.46 -6.91 7.69
N ALA A 40 -2.39 -5.94 7.69
CA ALA A 40 -2.11 -4.54 7.31
C ALA A 40 -0.87 -3.92 8.00
N MET A 41 -0.47 -4.50 9.13
CA MET A 41 0.72 -4.16 9.89
C MET A 41 2.05 -4.60 9.24
N GLU A 42 2.08 -5.66 8.45
CA GLU A 42 3.27 -6.17 7.75
C GLU A 42 3.66 -5.26 6.57
N LEU A 43 2.69 -4.54 5.98
CA LEU A 43 2.92 -3.51 4.96
C LEU A 43 3.72 -2.30 5.47
N LEU A 44 3.84 -2.16 6.79
CA LEU A 44 4.60 -1.08 7.44
C LEU A 44 6.08 -1.41 7.58
N LEU A 45 6.47 -2.69 7.57
CA LEU A 45 7.75 -3.10 8.13
C LEU A 45 8.94 -2.99 7.17
N ALA A 46 8.73 -3.14 5.85
CA ALA A 46 9.84 -3.08 4.91
C ALA A 46 9.42 -2.69 3.48
N CYS A 47 10.29 -1.94 2.82
CA CYS A 47 10.22 -1.80 1.36
C CYS A 47 10.60 -3.13 0.72
N PRO A 48 9.79 -3.70 -0.18
CA PRO A 48 10.13 -4.95 -0.85
C PRO A 48 11.48 -4.84 -1.59
N PRO A 49 12.27 -5.92 -1.64
CA PRO A 49 13.56 -5.91 -2.31
C PRO A 49 13.38 -5.53 -3.79
N GLY A 50 14.23 -4.62 -4.27
CA GLY A 50 14.19 -4.15 -5.66
C GLY A 50 13.06 -3.14 -5.97
N LYS A 51 12.33 -2.67 -4.95
CA LYS A 51 11.40 -1.53 -5.05
C LYS A 51 12.02 -0.25 -4.51
N HIS A 52 11.52 0.89 -4.99
CA HIS A 52 11.94 2.21 -4.53
C HIS A 52 11.27 2.59 -3.19
N LEU A 53 11.93 3.42 -2.38
CA LEU A 53 11.43 3.90 -1.08
C LEU A 53 10.11 4.67 -1.16
N ILE A 54 9.65 5.03 -2.37
CA ILE A 54 8.36 5.69 -2.58
C ILE A 54 7.19 4.80 -2.13
N HIS A 55 7.29 3.48 -2.32
CA HIS A 55 6.30 2.52 -1.85
C HIS A 55 6.16 2.58 -0.32
N LEU A 56 7.30 2.60 0.37
CA LEU A 56 7.33 2.70 1.83
C LEU A 56 6.77 4.05 2.32
N SER A 57 7.08 5.12 1.60
CA SER A 57 6.55 6.46 1.88
C SER A 57 5.02 6.51 1.78
N GLN A 58 4.46 5.97 0.69
CA GLN A 58 3.02 5.89 0.47
C GLN A 58 2.34 5.06 1.56
N ASN A 59 2.88 3.87 1.88
CA ASN A 59 2.36 3.00 2.93
C ASN A 59 2.31 3.71 4.29
N TRP A 60 3.43 4.34 4.71
CA TRP A 60 3.49 5.04 5.99
C TRP A 60 2.59 6.28 6.04
N SER A 61 2.51 7.03 4.94
CA SER A 61 1.62 8.19 4.83
C SER A 61 0.15 7.78 4.94
N GLN A 62 -0.25 6.72 4.22
CA GLN A 62 -1.59 6.16 4.29
C GLN A 62 -1.92 5.61 5.68
N ALA A 63 -0.98 4.94 6.35
CA ALA A 63 -1.18 4.42 7.69
C ALA A 63 -1.42 5.53 8.73
N LEU A 64 -0.70 6.65 8.60
CA LEU A 64 -0.91 7.85 9.44
C LEU A 64 -2.27 8.50 9.14
N GLN A 65 -2.63 8.64 7.86
CA GLN A 65 -3.89 9.27 7.45
C GLN A 65 -5.13 8.44 7.83
N SER A 66 -5.03 7.11 7.78
CA SER A 66 -6.11 6.19 8.14
C SER A 66 -6.25 5.98 9.66
N GLY A 67 -5.30 6.48 10.45
CA GLY A 67 -5.26 6.23 11.90
C GLY A 67 -4.88 4.79 12.28
N LEU A 68 -4.35 4.00 11.34
CA LEU A 68 -3.84 2.65 11.61
C LEU A 68 -2.65 2.69 12.59
N VAL A 69 -1.90 3.80 12.57
CA VAL A 69 -0.85 4.13 13.52
C VAL A 69 -1.10 5.54 14.05
N ALA A 70 -0.89 5.74 15.35
CA ALA A 70 -1.16 7.00 16.03
C ALA A 70 -0.11 8.07 15.69
N SER A 71 1.14 7.68 15.40
CA SER A 71 2.22 8.64 15.17
C SER A 71 3.41 8.06 14.40
N SER A 72 4.30 8.95 13.92
CA SER A 72 5.58 8.55 13.33
C SER A 72 6.52 7.86 14.34
N THR A 73 6.36 8.10 15.64
CA THR A 73 7.14 7.43 16.69
C THR A 73 6.74 5.95 16.79
N GLU A 74 5.46 5.66 16.67
CA GLU A 74 4.97 4.28 16.67
C GLU A 74 5.50 3.49 15.46
N ILE A 75 5.51 4.10 14.26
CA ILE A 75 6.13 3.50 13.07
C ILE A 75 7.62 3.24 13.34
N ALA A 76 8.31 4.20 13.95
CA ALA A 76 9.74 4.13 14.23
C ALA A 76 10.08 2.95 15.16
N GLU A 77 9.30 2.78 16.23
CA GLU A 77 9.41 1.65 17.17
C GLU A 77 9.14 0.31 16.47
N LYS A 78 8.04 0.23 15.70
CA LYS A 78 7.66 -1.00 14.97
C LYS A 78 8.69 -1.41 13.91
N CYS A 79 9.33 -0.45 13.25
CA CYS A 79 10.28 -0.70 12.16
C CYS A 79 11.76 -0.68 12.59
N GLY A 80 12.06 -0.39 13.86
CA GLY A 80 13.43 -0.28 14.36
C GLY A 80 14.24 0.86 13.72
N VAL A 81 13.60 1.98 13.39
CA VAL A 81 14.24 3.17 12.81
C VAL A 81 14.02 4.39 13.68
N THR A 82 14.68 5.52 13.38
CA THR A 82 14.42 6.77 14.11
C THR A 82 13.16 7.48 13.60
N SER A 83 12.45 8.20 14.47
CA SER A 83 11.29 9.00 14.05
C SER A 83 11.63 10.09 13.02
N GLY A 84 12.87 10.58 13.03
CA GLY A 84 13.39 11.48 12.00
C GLY A 84 13.48 10.80 10.63
N ARG A 85 13.92 9.54 10.59
CA ARG A 85 13.96 8.74 9.36
C ARG A 85 12.56 8.48 8.82
N VAL A 86 11.60 8.16 9.68
CA VAL A 86 10.18 8.00 9.30
C VAL A 86 9.67 9.27 8.63
N ARG A 87 9.86 10.43 9.28
CA ARG A 87 9.44 11.73 8.73
C ARG A 87 10.10 12.05 7.39
N GLN A 88 11.38 11.73 7.21
CA GLN A 88 12.07 11.92 5.93
C GLN A 88 11.46 11.08 4.81
N ILE A 89 11.14 9.82 5.08
CA ILE A 89 10.53 8.92 4.10
C ILE A 89 9.08 9.34 3.81
N VAL A 90 8.26 9.60 4.84
CA VAL A 90 6.87 10.05 4.65
C VAL A 90 6.79 11.33 3.82
N ARG A 91 7.73 12.26 3.99
CA ARG A 91 7.82 13.49 3.18
C ARG A 91 7.91 13.24 1.67
N LEU A 92 8.41 12.09 1.24
CA LEU A 92 8.44 11.73 -0.19
C LEU A 92 7.05 11.51 -0.79
N SER A 93 6.01 11.30 0.04
CA SER A 93 4.63 11.18 -0.45
C SER A 93 4.04 12.52 -0.91
N GLY A 94 4.73 13.64 -0.63
CA GLY A 94 4.37 14.97 -1.11
C GLY A 94 4.98 15.32 -2.47
N LEU A 95 5.55 14.35 -3.18
CA LEU A 95 6.04 14.55 -4.54
C LEU A 95 4.85 14.65 -5.52
N ALA A 96 5.08 15.34 -6.65
CA ALA A 96 4.13 15.40 -7.75
C ALA A 96 3.76 13.98 -8.22
N GLN A 97 2.49 13.78 -8.57
CA GLN A 97 1.94 12.46 -8.91
C GLN A 97 2.76 11.76 -10.00
N GLU A 98 3.12 12.47 -11.06
CA GLU A 98 3.93 11.97 -12.19
C GLU A 98 5.27 11.37 -11.72
N ILE A 99 5.96 12.04 -10.79
CA ILE A 99 7.22 11.56 -10.22
C ILE A 99 6.97 10.30 -9.39
N THR A 100 5.90 10.29 -8.58
CA THR A 100 5.58 9.12 -7.76
C THR A 100 5.23 7.90 -8.60
N GLU A 101 4.47 8.06 -9.68
CA GLU A 101 4.12 7.00 -10.61
C GLU A 101 5.36 6.44 -11.31
N PHE A 102 6.22 7.33 -11.82
CA PHE A 102 7.49 6.95 -12.42
C PHE A 102 8.36 6.15 -11.44
N LEU A 103 8.61 6.68 -10.24
CA LEU A 103 9.42 6.02 -9.22
C LEU A 103 8.82 4.70 -8.74
N SER A 104 7.49 4.59 -8.72
CA SER A 104 6.79 3.37 -8.33
C SER A 104 6.94 2.25 -9.37
N GLY A 105 7.03 2.64 -10.65
CA GLY A 105 7.27 1.73 -11.78
C GLY A 105 8.70 1.19 -11.88
N LEU A 106 9.66 1.80 -11.18
CA LEU A 106 11.05 1.33 -11.18
C LEU A 106 11.17 -0.04 -10.51
N ASN A 107 11.83 -0.96 -11.21
CA ASN A 107 12.15 -2.29 -10.71
C ASN A 107 13.65 -2.55 -10.82
N GLY A 108 14.22 -3.17 -9.78
CA GLY A 108 15.59 -3.66 -9.79
C GLY A 108 16.62 -2.62 -9.31
N GLN A 109 17.66 -3.12 -8.65
CA GLN A 109 18.63 -2.27 -7.94
C GLN A 109 19.37 -1.26 -8.83
N LYS A 110 19.63 -1.60 -10.10
CA LYS A 110 20.32 -0.69 -11.03
C LYS A 110 19.49 0.56 -11.32
N ALA A 111 18.18 0.39 -11.55
CA ALA A 111 17.27 1.52 -11.75
C ALA A 111 17.23 2.39 -10.49
N LEU A 112 17.15 1.77 -9.31
CA LEU A 112 17.10 2.49 -8.03
C LEU A 112 18.35 3.34 -7.74
N ARG A 113 19.54 2.92 -8.20
CA ARG A 113 20.78 3.69 -8.00
C ARG A 113 20.75 5.04 -8.72
N GLY A 114 20.04 5.15 -9.83
CA GLY A 114 19.86 6.40 -10.56
C GLY A 114 19.07 7.43 -9.76
N PHE A 115 18.13 6.97 -8.92
CA PHE A 115 17.17 7.77 -8.16
C PHE A 115 17.45 7.69 -6.67
N SER A 116 18.60 8.20 -6.25
CA SER A 116 18.98 8.19 -4.84
C SER A 116 18.04 9.07 -4.01
N GLU A 117 17.73 8.62 -2.80
CA GLU A 117 16.80 9.30 -1.90
C GLU A 117 17.19 10.77 -1.64
N SER A 118 18.48 11.05 -1.47
CA SER A 118 18.98 12.41 -1.21
C SER A 118 18.59 13.38 -2.34
N ARG A 119 18.73 12.94 -3.59
CA ARG A 119 18.39 13.75 -4.78
C ARG A 119 16.89 13.99 -4.85
N ILE A 120 16.10 12.92 -4.70
CA ILE A 120 14.63 13.01 -4.71
C ILE A 120 14.11 13.92 -3.59
N ARG A 121 14.71 13.84 -2.40
CA ARG A 121 14.30 14.67 -1.26
C ARG A 121 14.50 16.16 -1.51
N SER A 122 15.44 16.55 -2.37
CA SER A 122 15.65 17.96 -2.73
C SER A 122 14.49 18.58 -3.51
N LEU A 123 13.61 17.75 -4.07
CA LEU A 123 12.39 18.15 -4.76
C LEU A 123 11.25 18.42 -3.79
N VAL A 124 11.27 17.78 -2.61
CA VAL A 124 10.21 17.92 -1.62
C VAL A 124 10.19 19.35 -1.09
N GLY A 125 9.02 19.99 -1.19
CA GLY A 125 8.79 21.38 -0.77
C GLY A 125 8.74 22.38 -1.92
N LEU A 126 9.12 21.98 -3.14
CA LEU A 126 8.85 22.77 -4.34
C LEU A 126 7.38 22.62 -4.78
N PRO A 127 6.81 23.61 -5.49
CA PRO A 127 5.52 23.43 -6.16
C PRO A 127 5.53 22.27 -7.17
N PRO A 128 4.43 21.55 -7.39
CA PRO A 128 4.39 20.36 -8.25
C PRO A 128 5.03 20.56 -9.63
N ASP A 129 4.69 21.64 -10.34
CA ASP A 129 5.24 21.93 -11.67
C ASP A 129 6.77 22.08 -11.66
N MET A 130 7.31 22.71 -10.61
CA MET A 130 8.77 22.86 -10.44
C MET A 130 9.45 21.56 -10.03
N GLN A 131 8.75 20.67 -9.31
CA GLN A 131 9.28 19.35 -8.99
C GLN A 131 9.54 18.55 -10.27
N VAL A 132 8.56 18.53 -11.19
CA VAL A 132 8.64 17.79 -12.45
C VAL A 132 9.77 18.34 -13.32
N GLN A 133 9.80 19.65 -13.56
CA GLN A 133 10.87 20.29 -14.35
C GLN A 133 12.26 20.01 -13.78
N ARG A 134 12.42 20.08 -12.46
CA ARG A 134 13.70 19.81 -11.81
C ARG A 134 14.07 18.33 -11.87
N PHE A 135 13.09 17.43 -11.71
CA PHE A 135 13.27 15.99 -11.83
C PHE A 135 13.76 15.61 -13.24
N GLU A 136 13.09 16.09 -14.28
CA GLU A 136 13.50 15.85 -15.67
C GLU A 136 14.93 16.34 -15.95
N LYS A 137 15.24 17.58 -15.52
CA LYS A 137 16.57 18.18 -15.67
C LYS A 137 17.65 17.40 -14.94
N GLU A 138 17.37 16.97 -13.70
CA GLU A 138 18.35 16.35 -12.83
C GLU A 138 18.64 14.88 -13.22
N PHE A 139 17.63 14.14 -13.67
CA PHE A 139 17.75 12.73 -14.02
C PHE A 139 17.89 12.47 -15.53
N GLN A 140 17.87 13.51 -16.36
CA GLN A 140 18.02 13.44 -17.82
C GLN A 140 17.05 12.44 -18.47
N ILE A 141 15.83 12.36 -17.93
CA ILE A 141 14.79 11.50 -18.49
C ILE A 141 14.29 12.21 -19.76
N ARG A 142 14.74 11.72 -20.92
CA ARG A 142 14.22 12.08 -22.24
C ARG A 142 13.56 10.87 -22.86
#